data_AF-A0A3D1E505-F1
#
_entry.id   AF-A0A3D1E505-F1
#
_cell.length_a   1.000
_cell.length_b   1.000
_cell.length_c   1.000
_cell.angle_alpha   90.00
_cell.angle_beta   90.00
_cell.angle_gamma   90.00
#
_symmetry.space_group_name_H-M   'P 1'
#
loop_
_entity.id
_entity.type
_entity.pdbx_description
1 polymer ?
#
loop_
_entity_poly.entity_id
_entity_poly.type
_entity_poly.pdbx_seq_one_letter_code
_entity_poly.pdbx_strand_id
1 'polypeptide(L)'
;MSERTGEGITHTDFGMKLVYWLTVLMVIVGLINMTPGIPGYDDLAQSILGMQGATFRKFPFEWFYPLFFALMMLIVALKHSIWRSWADRSPWMRRFGLFMDVALVFMACAISMTYLVEIEAICLIDQFSGDRARLIQESLQAERELADLLGMEPPTTVDDPKCVNNTGGWIVLLVGLAIMVFLSYNIKVWGLPLVLVAILIAAYTIGTVLVWYFHGPEDINKYLMTKLAGEPRMLADGRPRIHDILVNNSSGLLGRFMDIILNTIFPYLVLGSLFGSSAGGRSLIKVAFRWTRGLRGGPAHAAIVSSAMFGTISGGPIVNVLSTGVLTIPMMLKRGFSKVFSGGVEAAASSGGSIMPPVMGVAAFVVAALTTVPYSSVIVAAVIPALAYFFCLFLSVS
;
A
#
# COMPACT_ATOMS: atom_id res chain seq x y z
N MET A 1 -27.96 19.20 1.96
CA MET A 1 -28.48 18.32 0.90
C MET A 1 -28.37 16.90 1.43
N SER A 2 -29.51 16.30 1.78
CA SER A 2 -29.64 15.14 2.67
C SER A 2 -28.97 13.89 2.09
N GLU A 3 -27.89 13.42 2.71
CA GLU A 3 -27.49 12.01 2.59
C GLU A 3 -28.64 11.16 3.11
N ARG A 4 -29.29 10.44 2.20
CA ARG A 4 -30.20 9.36 2.57
C ARG A 4 -29.37 8.27 3.23
N THR A 5 -29.53 8.22 4.54
CA THR A 5 -29.35 7.06 5.40
C THR A 5 -29.72 5.76 4.69
N GLY A 6 -28.74 4.86 4.56
CA GLY A 6 -28.91 3.43 4.72
C GLY A 6 -30.11 2.77 4.02
N GLU A 7 -30.26 2.95 2.71
CA GLU A 7 -30.97 1.94 1.92
C GLU A 7 -30.03 0.73 1.80
N GLY A 8 -30.51 -0.40 2.34
CA GLY A 8 -29.77 -1.65 2.38
C GLY A 8 -29.20 -1.98 1.01
N ILE A 9 -27.87 -2.07 0.94
CA ILE A 9 -27.17 -2.69 -0.17
C ILE A 9 -27.71 -4.12 -0.22
N THR A 10 -28.66 -4.35 -1.11
CA THR A 10 -29.23 -5.68 -1.33
C THR A 10 -28.06 -6.62 -1.63
N HIS A 11 -27.92 -7.66 -0.80
CA HIS A 11 -26.91 -8.73 -0.89
C HIS A 11 -26.98 -9.56 -2.19
N THR A 12 -27.60 -9.04 -3.25
CA THR A 12 -27.89 -9.68 -4.54
C THR A 12 -27.05 -9.16 -5.70
N ASP A 13 -26.22 -8.12 -5.53
CA ASP A 13 -25.27 -7.70 -6.57
C ASP A 13 -24.13 -8.74 -6.68
N PHE A 14 -24.08 -9.46 -7.80
CA PHE A 14 -23.03 -10.43 -8.12
C PHE A 14 -21.63 -9.83 -7.93
N GLY A 15 -21.45 -8.54 -8.23
CA GLY A 15 -20.19 -7.84 -8.05
C GLY A 15 -19.73 -7.77 -6.60
N MET A 16 -20.64 -7.60 -5.63
CA MET A 16 -20.28 -7.57 -4.21
C MET A 16 -19.98 -8.96 -3.65
N LYS A 17 -20.67 -9.99 -4.14
CA LYS A 17 -20.34 -11.39 -3.81
C LYS A 17 -18.95 -11.76 -4.33
N LEU A 18 -18.62 -11.33 -5.55
CA LEU A 18 -17.28 -11.52 -6.11
C LEU A 18 -16.21 -10.82 -5.27
N VAL A 19 -16.43 -9.55 -4.89
CA VAL A 19 -15.51 -8.80 -4.00
C VAL A 19 -15.31 -9.53 -2.68
N TYR A 20 -16.37 -10.06 -2.09
CA TYR A 20 -16.28 -10.82 -0.84
C TYR A 20 -15.36 -12.04 -1.00
N TRP A 21 -15.60 -12.89 -2.01
CA TRP A 21 -14.79 -14.08 -2.24
C TRP A 21 -13.34 -13.75 -2.61
N LEU A 22 -13.10 -12.73 -3.43
CA LEU A 22 -11.76 -12.26 -3.76
C LEU A 22 -11.02 -11.75 -2.53
N THR A 23 -11.71 -11.02 -1.64
CA THR A 23 -11.13 -10.51 -0.39
C THR A 23 -10.81 -11.66 0.57
N VAL A 24 -11.72 -12.64 0.71
CA VAL A 24 -11.47 -13.83 1.53
C VAL A 24 -10.28 -14.62 0.99
N LEU A 25 -10.20 -14.83 -0.32
CA LEU A 25 -9.05 -15.46 -0.96
C LEU A 25 -7.76 -14.68 -0.67
N MET A 26 -7.77 -13.36 -0.85
CA MET A 26 -6.63 -12.50 -0.56
C MET A 26 -6.17 -12.61 0.90
N VAL A 27 -7.12 -12.65 1.86
CA VAL A 27 -6.83 -12.84 3.29
C VAL A 27 -6.23 -14.21 3.57
N ILE A 28 -6.80 -15.28 3.03
CA ILE A 28 -6.31 -16.64 3.24
C ILE A 28 -4.90 -16.79 2.65
N VAL A 29 -4.70 -16.40 1.40
CA VAL A 29 -3.40 -16.50 0.72
C VAL A 29 -2.35 -15.64 1.41
N GLY A 30 -2.71 -14.40 1.80
CA GLY A 30 -1.82 -13.52 2.56
C GLY A 30 -1.43 -14.14 3.91
N LEU A 31 -2.38 -14.66 4.69
CA LEU A 31 -2.10 -15.30 5.98
C LEU A 31 -1.23 -16.56 5.83
N ILE A 32 -1.50 -17.38 4.81
CA ILE A 32 -0.69 -18.55 4.48
C ILE A 32 0.76 -18.14 4.23
N ASN A 33 0.99 -17.10 3.44
CA ASN A 33 2.34 -16.58 3.18
C ASN A 33 3.06 -16.16 4.48
N MET A 34 2.31 -15.62 5.44
CA MET A 34 2.81 -15.13 6.74
C MET A 34 2.95 -16.20 7.81
N THR A 35 2.55 -17.44 7.55
CA THR A 35 2.58 -18.47 8.60
C THR A 35 4.02 -18.66 9.10
N PRO A 36 4.25 -18.59 10.44
CA PRO A 36 5.56 -18.85 10.99
C PRO A 36 5.97 -20.30 10.72
N GLY A 37 7.26 -20.60 10.82
CA GLY A 37 7.74 -21.97 10.67
C GLY A 37 7.29 -22.83 11.82
N ILE A 38 6.18 -23.54 11.63
CA ILE A 38 5.71 -24.55 12.57
C ILE A 38 6.50 -25.85 12.27
N PRO A 39 7.19 -26.44 13.26
CA PRO A 39 7.90 -27.70 13.06
C PRO A 39 6.97 -28.79 12.48
N GLY A 40 7.41 -29.48 11.43
CA GLY A 40 6.65 -30.54 10.74
C GLY A 40 5.62 -30.06 9.69
N TYR A 41 5.36 -28.74 9.59
CA TYR A 41 4.42 -28.21 8.60
C TYR A 41 4.98 -28.25 7.17
N ASP A 42 6.28 -27.96 7.02
CA ASP A 42 6.97 -28.04 5.73
C ASP A 42 7.13 -29.51 5.30
N ASP A 43 7.32 -30.44 6.25
CA ASP A 43 7.37 -31.88 5.98
C ASP A 43 5.99 -32.42 5.54
N LEU A 44 4.91 -31.91 6.13
CA LEU A 44 3.54 -32.21 5.72
C LEU A 44 3.27 -31.69 4.30
N ALA A 45 3.76 -30.50 3.96
CA ALA A 45 3.64 -29.97 2.59
C ALA A 45 4.38 -30.84 1.57
N GLN A 46 5.60 -31.28 1.90
CA GLN A 46 6.40 -32.16 1.04
C GLN A 46 5.74 -33.54 0.86
N SER A 47 5.16 -34.11 1.92
CA SER A 47 4.48 -35.41 1.84
C SER A 47 3.19 -35.37 1.02
N ILE A 48 2.44 -34.26 1.06
CA ILE A 48 1.21 -34.08 0.28
C ILE A 48 1.52 -33.81 -1.20
N LEU A 49 2.50 -32.94 -1.46
CA LEU A 49 2.80 -32.48 -2.82
C LEU A 49 3.77 -33.40 -3.57
N GLY A 50 4.45 -34.31 -2.87
CA GLY A 50 5.43 -35.24 -3.46
C GLY A 50 6.66 -34.54 -4.06
N MET A 51 6.87 -33.26 -3.73
CA MET A 51 7.97 -32.44 -4.24
C MET A 51 8.92 -32.06 -3.10
N GLN A 52 10.22 -32.32 -3.28
CA GLN A 52 11.24 -31.92 -2.31
C GLN A 52 11.33 -30.39 -2.22
N GLY A 53 11.27 -29.85 -1.00
CA GLY A 53 11.31 -28.41 -0.74
C GLY A 53 9.98 -27.66 -0.96
N ALA A 54 8.88 -28.35 -1.24
CA ALA A 54 7.57 -27.71 -1.32
C ALA A 54 7.12 -27.19 0.04
N THR A 55 6.85 -25.89 0.13
CA THR A 55 6.32 -25.24 1.34
C THR A 55 4.97 -24.62 1.02
N PHE A 56 4.01 -24.71 1.94
CA PHE A 56 2.75 -23.97 1.81
C PHE A 56 2.91 -22.48 2.10
N ARG A 57 4.05 -22.05 2.65
CA ARG A 57 4.33 -20.69 3.13
C ARG A 57 5.55 -20.11 2.40
N LYS A 58 5.74 -18.78 2.51
CA LYS A 58 6.84 -18.03 1.87
C LYS A 58 6.88 -18.26 0.35
N PHE A 59 5.81 -17.85 -0.32
CA PHE A 59 5.79 -17.86 -1.77
C PHE A 59 6.95 -17.02 -2.33
N PRO A 60 7.55 -17.41 -3.48
CA PRO A 60 8.54 -16.59 -4.16
C PRO A 60 7.99 -15.19 -4.40
N PHE A 61 8.63 -14.19 -3.82
CA PHE A 61 8.10 -12.83 -3.77
C PHE A 61 8.03 -12.19 -5.15
N GLU A 62 8.92 -12.60 -6.05
CA GLU A 62 9.00 -12.14 -7.44
C GLU A 62 7.72 -12.46 -8.21
N TRP A 63 7.06 -13.58 -7.89
CA TRP A 63 5.77 -13.96 -8.47
C TRP A 63 4.59 -13.47 -7.64
N PHE A 64 4.73 -13.56 -6.32
CA PHE A 64 3.64 -13.32 -5.39
C PHE A 64 3.27 -11.84 -5.31
N TYR A 65 4.25 -10.93 -5.21
CA TYR A 65 4.02 -9.50 -5.06
C TYR A 65 3.29 -8.85 -6.23
N PRO A 66 3.71 -9.03 -7.50
CA PRO A 66 2.99 -8.44 -8.64
C PRO A 66 1.56 -8.99 -8.78
N LEU A 67 1.34 -10.27 -8.48
CA LEU A 67 0.01 -10.89 -8.51
C LEU A 67 -0.89 -10.36 -7.39
N PHE A 68 -0.35 -10.24 -6.18
CA PHE A 68 -1.08 -9.71 -5.03
C PHE A 68 -1.43 -8.23 -5.23
N PHE A 69 -0.53 -7.44 -5.81
CA PHE A 69 -0.77 -6.04 -6.16
C PHE A 69 -1.93 -5.91 -7.16
N ALA A 70 -1.93 -6.70 -8.24
CA ALA A 70 -3.00 -6.69 -9.22
C ALA A 70 -4.35 -7.13 -8.62
N LEU A 71 -4.35 -8.16 -7.77
CA LEU A 71 -5.55 -8.60 -7.03
C LEU A 71 -6.08 -7.50 -6.10
N MET A 72 -5.21 -6.79 -5.39
CA MET A 72 -5.59 -5.68 -4.52
C MET A 72 -6.23 -4.54 -5.33
N MET A 73 -5.66 -4.18 -6.48
CA MET A 73 -6.23 -3.15 -7.37
C MET A 73 -7.57 -3.58 -7.96
N LEU A 74 -7.74 -4.86 -8.31
CA LEU A 74 -9.03 -5.40 -8.75
C LEU A 74 -10.09 -5.28 -7.65
N ILE A 75 -9.77 -5.60 -6.41
CA ILE A 75 -10.68 -5.45 -5.27
C ILE A 75 -11.07 -3.97 -5.09
N VAL A 76 -10.11 -3.04 -5.20
CA VAL A 76 -10.37 -1.60 -5.11
C VAL A 76 -11.28 -1.13 -6.26
N ALA A 77 -11.02 -1.58 -7.49
CA ALA A 77 -11.85 -1.26 -8.67
C ALA A 77 -13.30 -1.71 -8.47
N LEU A 78 -13.49 -2.96 -8.00
CA LEU A 78 -14.82 -3.53 -7.82
C LEU A 78 -15.58 -2.92 -6.62
N LYS A 79 -14.88 -2.61 -5.53
CA LYS A 79 -15.48 -2.05 -4.30
C LYS A 79 -15.80 -0.57 -4.43
N HIS A 80 -14.93 0.22 -5.04
CA HIS A 80 -15.07 1.68 -5.19
C HIS A 80 -15.46 2.10 -6.62
N SER A 81 -16.05 1.18 -7.39
CA SER A 81 -16.40 1.37 -8.80
C SER A 81 -17.07 2.71 -9.08
N ILE A 82 -16.44 3.50 -9.95
CA ILE A 82 -16.95 4.79 -10.39
C ILE A 82 -18.23 4.59 -11.20
N TRP A 83 -18.27 3.54 -12.04
CA TRP A 83 -19.46 3.17 -12.82
C TRP A 83 -20.71 3.03 -11.95
N ARG A 84 -20.63 2.27 -10.85
CA ARG A 84 -21.78 2.09 -9.95
C ARG A 84 -22.14 3.38 -9.22
N SER A 85 -21.14 4.16 -8.84
CA SER A 85 -21.35 5.41 -8.11
C SER A 85 -22.01 6.51 -8.96
N TRP A 86 -21.92 6.41 -10.29
CA TRP A 86 -22.48 7.37 -11.24
C TRP A 86 -23.70 6.81 -11.98
N ALA A 87 -24.46 5.92 -11.33
CA ALA A 87 -25.68 5.34 -11.89
C ALA A 87 -26.71 6.40 -12.34
N ASP A 88 -26.81 7.50 -11.59
CA ASP A 88 -27.78 8.58 -11.83
C ASP A 88 -27.25 9.69 -12.77
N ARG A 89 -26.02 9.57 -13.27
CA ARG A 89 -25.40 10.56 -14.17
C ARG A 89 -25.71 10.23 -15.64
N SER A 90 -25.33 11.14 -16.55
CA SER A 90 -25.50 10.94 -17.99
C SER A 90 -24.84 9.63 -18.46
N PRO A 91 -25.38 8.96 -19.50
CA PRO A 91 -24.84 7.70 -20.01
C PRO A 91 -23.37 7.82 -20.46
N TRP A 92 -22.96 9.01 -20.92
CA TRP A 92 -21.57 9.31 -21.25
C TRP A 92 -20.66 9.30 -20.02
N MET A 93 -21.07 9.98 -18.93
CA MET A 93 -20.32 9.97 -17.67
C MET A 93 -20.23 8.56 -17.09
N ARG A 94 -21.32 7.80 -17.18
CA ARG A 94 -21.33 6.39 -16.77
C ARG A 94 -20.27 5.60 -17.56
N ARG A 95 -20.26 5.66 -18.90
CA ARG A 95 -19.20 5.04 -19.74
C ARG A 95 -17.79 5.46 -19.37
N PHE A 96 -17.57 6.74 -19.08
CA PHE A 96 -16.28 7.21 -18.59
C PHE A 96 -15.89 6.57 -17.23
N GLY A 97 -16.86 6.37 -16.34
CA GLY A 97 -16.64 5.64 -15.07
C GLY A 97 -16.17 4.19 -15.28
N LEU A 98 -16.77 3.46 -16.21
CA LEU A 98 -16.31 2.09 -16.53
C LEU A 98 -14.92 2.09 -17.17
N PHE A 99 -14.66 3.05 -18.05
CA PHE A 99 -13.32 3.23 -18.62
C PHE A 99 -12.27 3.41 -17.51
N MET A 100 -12.54 4.25 -16.52
CA MET A 100 -11.63 4.46 -15.39
C MET A 100 -11.46 3.20 -14.52
N ASP A 101 -12.55 2.47 -14.23
CA ASP A 101 -12.49 1.22 -13.46
C ASP A 101 -11.64 0.16 -14.20
N VAL A 102 -11.82 0.02 -15.51
CA VAL A 102 -11.04 -0.91 -16.37
C VAL A 102 -9.60 -0.45 -16.50
N ALA A 103 -9.36 0.85 -16.69
CA ALA A 103 -8.02 1.42 -16.80
C ALA A 103 -7.19 1.15 -15.53
N LEU A 104 -7.78 1.25 -14.34
CA LEU A 104 -7.10 0.95 -13.08
C LEU A 104 -6.58 -0.50 -13.05
N VAL A 105 -7.45 -1.46 -13.36
CA VAL A 105 -7.09 -2.89 -13.36
C VAL A 105 -6.09 -3.19 -14.46
N PHE A 106 -6.31 -2.65 -15.66
CA PHE A 106 -5.41 -2.84 -16.79
C PHE A 106 -4.00 -2.30 -16.49
N MET A 107 -3.88 -1.09 -15.97
CA MET A 107 -2.58 -0.50 -15.64
C MET A 107 -1.89 -1.25 -14.49
N ALA A 108 -2.64 -1.76 -13.51
CA ALA A 108 -2.09 -2.60 -12.45
C ALA A 108 -1.53 -3.91 -13.02
N CYS A 109 -2.27 -4.61 -13.88
CA CYS A 109 -1.81 -5.80 -14.56
C CYS A 109 -0.61 -5.51 -15.49
N ALA A 110 -0.61 -4.39 -16.19
CA ALA A 110 0.49 -3.98 -17.06
C ALA A 110 1.78 -3.75 -16.25
N ILE A 111 1.72 -3.02 -15.13
CA ILE A 111 2.87 -2.84 -14.23
C ILE A 111 3.35 -4.17 -13.68
N SER A 112 2.44 -5.01 -13.18
CA SER A 112 2.78 -6.33 -12.65
C SER A 112 3.46 -7.21 -13.71
N MET A 113 2.99 -7.15 -14.95
CA MET A 113 3.60 -7.89 -16.07
C MET A 113 4.98 -7.31 -16.41
N THR A 114 5.11 -5.98 -16.53
CA THR A 114 6.40 -5.33 -16.81
C THR A 114 7.44 -5.69 -15.76
N TYR A 115 7.06 -5.77 -14.48
CA TYR A 115 7.95 -6.24 -13.42
C TYR A 115 8.44 -7.67 -13.65
N LEU A 116 7.55 -8.62 -13.98
CA LEU A 116 7.93 -10.00 -14.27
C LEU A 116 8.84 -10.13 -15.50
N VAL A 117 8.64 -9.26 -16.49
CA VAL A 117 9.45 -9.22 -17.71
C VAL A 117 10.86 -8.70 -17.45
N GLU A 118 10.99 -7.68 -16.60
CA GLU A 118 12.23 -6.93 -16.42
C GLU A 118 13.06 -7.35 -15.20
N ILE A 119 12.49 -8.11 -14.25
CA ILE A 119 13.22 -8.57 -13.07
C ILE A 119 14.23 -9.66 -13.41
N GLU A 120 15.49 -9.45 -13.03
CA GLU A 120 16.65 -10.33 -13.30
C GLU A 120 16.44 -11.77 -12.80
N ALA A 121 15.65 -11.94 -11.74
CA ALA A 121 15.29 -13.24 -11.20
C ALA A 121 14.43 -14.08 -12.16
N ILE A 122 13.56 -13.44 -12.96
CA ILE A 122 12.60 -14.13 -13.83
C ILE A 122 12.96 -13.91 -15.30
N CYS A 123 13.05 -12.67 -15.78
CA CYS A 123 13.15 -12.32 -17.20
C CYS A 123 12.11 -13.07 -18.05
N LEU A 124 10.82 -12.89 -17.76
CA LEU A 124 9.75 -13.77 -18.25
C LEU A 124 9.75 -13.95 -19.78
N ILE A 125 9.92 -12.87 -20.55
CA ILE A 125 9.97 -12.95 -22.02
C ILE A 125 11.22 -13.67 -22.49
N ASP A 126 12.37 -13.43 -21.86
CA ASP A 126 13.66 -14.02 -22.25
C ASP A 126 13.72 -15.53 -21.99
N GLN A 127 12.95 -16.02 -21.01
CA GLN A 127 12.76 -17.46 -20.80
C GLN A 127 12.00 -18.11 -21.95
N PHE A 128 11.00 -17.41 -22.52
CA PHE A 128 10.23 -17.91 -23.66
C PHE A 128 10.94 -17.74 -25.00
N SER A 129 11.71 -16.66 -25.19
CA SER A 129 12.46 -16.43 -26.43
C SER A 129 13.78 -17.20 -26.51
N GLY A 130 14.28 -17.71 -25.37
CA GLY A 130 15.58 -18.36 -25.27
C GLY A 130 16.76 -17.40 -25.22
N ASP A 131 16.50 -16.08 -25.23
CA ASP A 131 17.54 -15.04 -25.22
C ASP A 131 18.36 -15.06 -23.94
N ARG A 132 17.76 -15.43 -22.80
CA ARG A 132 18.47 -15.54 -21.52
C ARG A 132 19.59 -16.57 -21.59
N ALA A 133 19.32 -17.74 -22.19
CA ALA A 133 20.31 -18.81 -22.32
C ALA A 133 21.47 -18.40 -23.25
N ARG A 134 21.14 -17.69 -24.34
CA ARG A 134 22.13 -17.14 -25.27
C ARG A 134 23.05 -16.12 -24.59
N LEU A 135 22.47 -15.16 -23.86
CA LEU A 135 23.24 -14.12 -23.18
C LEU A 135 24.12 -14.68 -22.06
N ILE A 136 23.61 -15.63 -21.27
CA ILE A 136 24.40 -16.33 -20.25
C ILE A 136 25.59 -17.04 -20.89
N GLN A 137 25.38 -17.69 -22.04
CA GLN A 137 26.47 -18.38 -22.73
C GLN A 137 27.52 -17.40 -23.27
N GLU A 138 27.10 -16.27 -23.83
CA GLU A 138 27.99 -15.22 -24.34
C GLU A 138 28.80 -14.56 -23.22
N SER A 139 28.16 -14.21 -22.10
CA SER A 139 28.86 -13.62 -20.94
C SER A 139 29.83 -14.62 -20.31
N LEU A 140 29.43 -15.88 -20.16
CA LEU A 140 30.30 -16.94 -19.64
C LEU A 140 31.53 -17.17 -20.54
N GLN A 141 31.36 -17.07 -21.86
CA GLN A 141 32.47 -17.16 -22.81
C GLN A 141 33.44 -15.98 -22.64
N ALA A 142 32.92 -14.76 -22.56
CA ALA A 142 33.75 -13.56 -22.35
C ALA A 142 34.52 -13.59 -21.02
N GLU A 143 33.89 -14.07 -19.94
CA GLU A 143 34.54 -14.22 -18.64
C GLU A 143 35.63 -15.31 -18.64
N ARG A 144 35.42 -16.41 -19.37
CA ARG A 144 36.45 -17.45 -19.56
C ARG A 144 37.64 -16.94 -20.35
N GLU A 145 37.40 -16.21 -21.43
CA GLU A 145 38.48 -15.57 -22.20
C GLU A 145 39.28 -14.58 -21.33
N LEU A 146 38.59 -13.81 -20.48
CA LEU A 146 39.23 -12.89 -19.54
C LEU A 146 40.02 -13.64 -18.45
N ALA A 147 39.47 -14.74 -17.92
CA ALA A 147 40.14 -15.58 -16.92
C ALA A 147 41.41 -16.22 -17.49
N ASP A 148 41.37 -16.73 -18.73
CA ASP A 148 42.53 -17.29 -19.42
C ASP A 148 43.64 -16.24 -19.62
N LEU A 149 43.28 -14.99 -19.97
CA LEU A 149 44.23 -13.89 -20.10
C LEU A 149 44.87 -13.48 -18.77
N LEU A 150 44.13 -13.59 -17.66
CA LEU A 150 44.58 -13.22 -16.32
C LEU A 150 45.19 -14.41 -15.54
N GLY A 151 45.22 -15.61 -16.12
CA GLY A 151 45.72 -16.83 -15.48
C GLY A 151 44.87 -17.32 -14.31
N MET A 152 43.58 -17.00 -14.31
CA MET A 152 42.61 -17.43 -13.30
C MET A 152 41.89 -18.70 -13.75
N GLU A 153 41.30 -19.45 -12.81
CA GLU A 153 40.45 -20.59 -13.15
C GLU A 153 39.18 -20.12 -13.88
N PRO A 154 38.72 -20.85 -14.91
CA PRO A 154 37.57 -20.44 -15.71
C PRO A 154 36.28 -20.54 -14.88
N PRO A 155 35.43 -19.50 -14.89
CA PRO A 155 34.15 -19.54 -14.20
C PRO A 155 33.21 -20.58 -14.84
N THR A 156 32.43 -21.24 -13.98
CA THR A 156 31.44 -22.26 -14.36
C THR A 156 30.01 -21.71 -14.40
N THR A 157 29.79 -20.53 -13.83
CA THR A 157 28.51 -19.85 -13.74
C THR A 157 28.70 -18.35 -13.98
N VAL A 158 27.65 -17.69 -14.47
CA VAL A 158 27.60 -16.23 -14.62
C VAL A 158 26.96 -15.65 -13.36
N ASP A 159 27.62 -14.67 -12.77
CA ASP A 159 27.07 -13.90 -11.65
C ASP A 159 26.10 -12.83 -12.20
N ASP A 160 24.85 -12.84 -11.73
CA ASP A 160 23.77 -11.88 -12.04
C ASP A 160 23.48 -11.66 -13.55
N PRO A 161 22.88 -12.67 -14.24
CA PRO A 161 22.53 -12.52 -15.63
C PRO A 161 21.41 -11.49 -15.84
N LYS A 162 21.77 -10.38 -16.50
CA LYS A 162 20.83 -9.30 -16.84
C LYS A 162 19.79 -9.76 -17.86
N CYS A 163 18.56 -9.25 -17.72
CA CYS A 163 17.54 -9.43 -18.76
C CYS A 163 17.82 -8.58 -20.00
N VAL A 164 17.33 -9.03 -21.15
CA VAL A 164 17.16 -8.17 -22.33
C VAL A 164 16.15 -7.10 -21.97
N ASN A 165 16.48 -5.85 -22.29
CA ASN A 165 15.59 -4.73 -22.02
C ASN A 165 14.46 -4.65 -23.07
N ASN A 166 13.50 -5.56 -22.94
CA ASN A 166 12.38 -5.73 -23.85
C ASN A 166 11.42 -4.54 -23.83
N THR A 167 11.20 -3.93 -22.66
CA THR A 167 10.23 -2.83 -22.52
C THR A 167 10.77 -1.50 -23.02
N GLY A 168 12.09 -1.35 -23.16
CA GLY A 168 12.63 -0.22 -23.92
C GLY A 168 12.38 1.14 -23.25
N GLY A 169 12.09 2.15 -24.07
CA GLY A 169 11.59 3.45 -23.63
C GLY A 169 10.11 3.46 -23.25
N TRP A 170 9.35 2.40 -23.56
CA TRP A 170 7.93 2.31 -23.23
C TRP A 170 7.67 2.27 -21.72
N ILE A 171 8.67 1.85 -20.93
CA ILE A 171 8.57 1.81 -19.47
C ILE A 171 8.22 3.18 -18.87
N VAL A 172 8.77 4.26 -19.43
CA VAL A 172 8.52 5.64 -18.96
C VAL A 172 7.07 6.03 -19.22
N LEU A 173 6.57 5.73 -20.42
CA LEU A 173 5.19 6.01 -20.81
C LEU A 173 4.20 5.17 -20.01
N LEU A 174 4.50 3.88 -19.80
CA LEU A 174 3.68 2.95 -19.04
C LEU A 174 3.55 3.39 -17.57
N VAL A 175 4.67 3.70 -16.91
CA VAL A 175 4.68 4.18 -15.52
C VAL A 175 3.98 5.54 -15.41
N GLY A 176 4.24 6.46 -16.33
CA GLY A 176 3.59 7.77 -16.35
C GLY A 176 2.07 7.66 -16.48
N LEU A 177 1.58 6.84 -17.41
CA LEU A 177 0.15 6.55 -17.58
C LEU A 177 -0.44 5.91 -16.32
N ALA A 178 0.27 4.95 -15.72
CA ALA A 178 -0.20 4.27 -14.52
C ALA A 178 -0.33 5.24 -13.35
N ILE A 179 0.66 6.12 -13.12
CA ILE A 179 0.58 7.15 -12.07
C ILE A 179 -0.62 8.06 -12.30
N MET A 180 -0.89 8.51 -13.53
CA MET A 180 -2.04 9.35 -13.83
C MET A 180 -3.38 8.63 -13.55
N VAL A 181 -3.51 7.37 -13.97
CA VAL A 181 -4.70 6.55 -13.71
C VAL A 181 -4.87 6.30 -12.20
N PHE A 182 -3.79 5.96 -11.49
CA PHE A 182 -3.85 5.76 -10.04
C PHE A 182 -4.25 7.04 -9.31
N LEU A 183 -3.61 8.18 -9.60
CA LEU A 183 -3.94 9.44 -8.93
C LEU A 183 -5.38 9.87 -9.19
N SER A 184 -5.83 9.81 -10.44
CA SER A 184 -7.22 10.14 -10.79
C SER A 184 -8.24 9.23 -10.12
N TYR A 185 -7.97 7.93 -10.02
CA TYR A 185 -8.83 6.99 -9.29
C TYR A 185 -8.83 7.26 -7.78
N ASN A 186 -7.67 7.63 -7.20
CA ASN A 186 -7.57 7.96 -5.78
C ASN A 186 -8.43 9.16 -5.37
N ILE A 187 -8.83 10.04 -6.30
CA ILE A 187 -9.76 11.15 -6.02
C ILE A 187 -11.08 10.59 -5.51
N LYS A 188 -11.53 9.46 -6.05
CA LYS A 188 -12.75 8.79 -5.62
C LYS A 188 -12.59 8.09 -4.27
N VAL A 189 -11.42 7.51 -4.02
CA VAL A 189 -11.16 6.70 -2.82
C VAL A 189 -10.88 7.57 -1.60
N TRP A 190 -10.00 8.56 -1.73
CA TRP A 190 -9.49 9.38 -0.62
C TRP A 190 -9.97 10.83 -0.65
N GLY A 191 -10.60 11.26 -1.75
CA GLY A 191 -11.06 12.63 -1.95
C GLY A 191 -10.04 13.51 -2.68
N LEU A 192 -10.55 14.62 -3.20
CA LEU A 192 -9.78 15.59 -3.98
C LEU A 192 -8.63 16.27 -3.20
N PRO A 193 -8.79 16.70 -1.92
CA PRO A 193 -7.74 17.45 -1.24
C PRO A 193 -6.41 16.69 -1.13
N LEU A 194 -6.47 15.39 -0.81
CA LEU A 194 -5.27 14.56 -0.65
C LEU A 194 -4.58 14.31 -2.00
N VAL A 195 -5.36 14.05 -3.05
CA VAL A 195 -4.81 13.86 -4.39
C VAL A 195 -4.23 15.16 -4.95
N LEU A 196 -4.83 16.32 -4.65
CA LEU A 196 -4.31 17.61 -5.10
C LEU A 196 -2.89 17.85 -4.55
N VAL A 197 -2.65 17.52 -3.28
CA VAL A 197 -1.30 17.58 -2.70
C VAL A 197 -0.34 16.62 -3.43
N ALA A 198 -0.77 15.38 -3.72
CA ALA A 198 0.04 14.43 -4.46
C ALA A 198 0.35 14.90 -5.89
N ILE A 199 -0.63 15.48 -6.59
CA ILE A 199 -0.46 16.07 -7.92
C ILE A 199 0.50 17.25 -7.86
N LEU A 200 0.41 18.12 -6.85
CA LEU A 200 1.34 19.24 -6.68
C LEU A 200 2.77 18.75 -6.48
N ILE A 201 2.98 17.72 -5.65
CA ILE A 201 4.30 17.12 -5.45
C ILE A 201 4.80 16.47 -6.74
N ALA A 202 3.96 15.72 -7.45
CA ALA A 202 4.31 15.10 -8.73
C ALA A 202 4.64 16.15 -9.80
N ALA A 203 3.81 17.18 -9.95
CA ALA A 203 4.03 18.30 -10.86
C ALA A 203 5.30 19.06 -10.50
N TYR A 204 5.58 19.25 -9.22
CA TYR A 204 6.85 19.81 -8.74
C TYR A 204 8.03 18.93 -9.18
N THR A 205 7.99 17.61 -8.95
CA THR A 205 9.06 16.69 -9.36
C THR A 205 9.27 16.62 -10.87
N ILE A 206 8.21 16.77 -11.67
CA ILE A 206 8.32 16.82 -13.14
C ILE A 206 8.86 18.18 -13.57
N GLY A 207 8.38 19.27 -12.95
CA GLY A 207 8.84 20.63 -13.20
C GLY A 207 10.34 20.79 -12.94
N THR A 208 10.86 20.23 -11.84
CA THR A 208 12.30 20.24 -11.52
C THR A 208 13.13 19.48 -12.55
N VAL A 209 12.62 18.39 -13.12
CA VAL A 209 13.28 17.69 -14.25
C VAL A 209 13.28 18.56 -15.51
N LEU A 210 12.22 19.32 -15.77
CA LEU A 210 12.11 20.20 -16.94
C LEU A 210 12.93 21.50 -16.82
N VAL A 211 13.26 21.97 -15.61
CA VAL A 211 14.15 23.13 -15.38
C VAL A 211 15.51 22.92 -16.05
N TRP A 212 15.97 21.68 -16.19
CA TRP A 212 17.18 21.32 -16.92
C TRP A 212 17.17 21.79 -18.38
N TYR A 213 16.01 21.77 -19.04
CA TYR A 213 15.86 22.18 -20.44
C TYR A 213 16.13 23.68 -20.65
N PHE A 214 16.00 24.49 -19.58
CA PHE A 214 16.14 25.93 -19.64
C PHE A 214 17.46 26.46 -19.05
N HIS A 215 18.03 25.79 -18.04
CA HIS A 215 19.22 26.29 -17.32
C HIS A 215 20.52 25.52 -17.61
N GLY A 216 20.46 24.39 -18.31
CA GLY A 216 21.65 23.57 -18.58
C GLY A 216 22.25 22.91 -17.33
N PRO A 217 23.33 22.12 -17.47
CA PRO A 217 23.85 21.27 -16.40
C PRO A 217 24.68 21.98 -15.31
N GLU A 218 25.21 23.18 -15.55
CA GLU A 218 26.26 23.78 -14.72
C GLU A 218 25.75 24.72 -13.60
N ASP A 219 24.56 25.32 -13.73
CA ASP A 219 24.13 26.47 -12.88
C ASP A 219 22.71 26.34 -12.30
N ILE A 220 22.31 25.14 -11.83
CA ILE A 220 20.98 24.94 -11.23
C ILE A 220 21.02 25.02 -9.69
N ASN A 221 20.15 25.86 -9.14
CA ASN A 221 19.94 26.00 -7.70
C ASN A 221 19.50 24.66 -7.06
N LYS A 222 20.20 24.24 -5.99
CA LYS A 222 19.98 23.00 -5.23
C LYS A 222 18.53 22.81 -4.74
N TYR A 223 17.79 23.90 -4.54
CA TYR A 223 16.39 23.85 -4.09
C TYR A 223 15.40 23.53 -5.22
N LEU A 224 15.78 23.72 -6.49
CA LEU A 224 14.97 23.36 -7.66
C LEU A 224 15.22 21.91 -8.12
N MET A 225 15.89 21.08 -7.32
CA MET A 225 16.34 19.74 -7.73
C MET A 225 15.82 18.65 -6.79
N THR A 226 15.13 17.66 -7.37
CA THR A 226 14.64 16.47 -6.67
C THR A 226 15.53 15.26 -6.93
N LYS A 227 15.54 14.26 -6.03
CA LYS A 227 16.39 13.04 -6.14
C LYS A 227 16.25 12.26 -7.46
N LEU A 228 15.14 12.42 -8.19
CA LEU A 228 14.96 11.84 -9.53
C LEU A 228 15.84 12.50 -10.61
N ALA A 229 16.24 13.77 -10.43
CA ALA A 229 17.11 14.54 -11.32
C ALA A 229 18.58 14.51 -10.84
N GLY A 230 19.07 13.33 -10.44
CA GLY A 230 20.48 13.17 -10.05
C GLY A 230 21.40 12.97 -11.25
N GLU A 231 22.70 13.21 -11.07
CA GLU A 231 23.76 12.98 -12.07
C GLU A 231 23.92 11.47 -12.38
N PRO A 232 24.22 11.06 -13.64
CA PRO A 232 24.49 11.86 -14.84
C PRO A 232 23.21 12.40 -15.52
N ARG A 233 23.40 13.38 -16.41
CA ARG A 233 22.40 14.40 -16.78
C ARG A 233 21.92 14.25 -18.24
N MET A 234 21.38 13.10 -18.64
CA MET A 234 20.71 12.91 -19.94
C MET A 234 19.29 12.34 -19.80
N LEU A 235 18.39 12.62 -20.75
CA LEU A 235 17.04 11.99 -20.81
C LEU A 235 17.11 10.44 -20.87
N ALA A 236 18.22 9.91 -21.38
CA ALA A 236 18.52 8.49 -21.38
C ALA A 236 18.71 7.91 -19.96
N ASP A 237 19.11 8.73 -18.97
CA ASP A 237 19.35 8.33 -17.58
C ASP A 237 18.08 8.29 -16.72
N GLY A 238 16.98 8.89 -17.20
CA GLY A 238 15.67 8.76 -16.56
C GLY A 238 15.09 7.34 -16.66
N ARG A 239 15.41 6.62 -17.75
CA ARG A 239 14.97 5.25 -17.98
C ARG A 239 15.52 4.26 -16.94
N PRO A 240 16.84 4.14 -16.69
CA PRO A 240 17.36 3.22 -15.69
C PRO A 240 16.82 3.54 -14.29
N ARG A 241 16.57 4.82 -13.97
CA ARG A 241 15.93 5.19 -12.69
C ARG A 241 14.48 4.73 -12.58
N ILE A 242 13.69 4.88 -13.64
CA ILE A 242 12.29 4.41 -13.65
C ILE A 242 12.23 2.88 -13.63
N HIS A 243 13.14 2.22 -14.36
CA HIS A 243 13.31 0.77 -14.32
C HIS A 243 13.67 0.31 -12.89
N ASP A 244 14.63 0.95 -12.25
CA ASP A 244 15.03 0.66 -10.87
C ASP A 244 13.86 0.86 -9.88
N ILE A 245 13.09 1.95 -10.00
CA ILE A 245 11.89 2.19 -9.18
C ILE A 245 10.86 1.07 -9.31
N LEU A 246 10.75 0.42 -10.47
CA LEU A 246 9.82 -0.69 -10.67
C LEU A 246 10.38 -2.02 -10.18
N VAL A 247 11.62 -2.33 -10.57
CA VAL A 247 12.16 -3.70 -10.59
C VAL A 247 13.09 -3.99 -9.41
N ASN A 248 13.67 -2.96 -8.79
CA ASN A 248 14.63 -3.14 -7.71
C ASN A 248 13.97 -3.81 -6.49
N ASN A 249 14.48 -4.97 -6.07
CA ASN A 249 13.94 -5.66 -4.90
C ASN A 249 14.16 -4.89 -3.60
N SER A 250 15.28 -4.18 -3.49
CA SER A 250 15.71 -3.46 -2.27
C SER A 250 15.09 -2.07 -2.13
N SER A 251 14.65 -1.43 -3.23
CA SER A 251 14.12 -0.05 -3.19
C SER A 251 12.91 0.20 -4.10
N GLY A 252 12.50 -0.79 -4.89
CA GLY A 252 11.41 -0.66 -5.86
C GLY A 252 10.03 -0.78 -5.24
N LEU A 253 9.04 -0.33 -6.01
CA LEU A 253 7.62 -0.30 -5.66
C LEU A 253 7.05 -1.71 -5.44
N LEU A 254 7.40 -2.66 -6.31
CA LEU A 254 6.88 -4.02 -6.24
C LEU A 254 7.76 -4.96 -5.40
N GLY A 255 8.98 -4.56 -5.04
CA GLY A 255 9.85 -5.28 -4.12
C GLY A 255 9.59 -4.87 -2.67
N ARG A 256 10.44 -4.00 -2.13
CA ARG A 256 10.41 -3.54 -0.73
C ARG A 256 9.05 -3.04 -0.24
N PHE A 257 8.34 -2.26 -1.05
CA PHE A 257 7.07 -1.69 -0.60
C PHE A 257 5.98 -2.76 -0.47
N MET A 258 5.92 -3.73 -1.39
CA MET A 258 5.04 -4.88 -1.27
C MET A 258 5.45 -5.82 -0.14
N ASP A 259 6.77 -6.01 0.08
CA ASP A 259 7.28 -6.75 1.23
C ASP A 259 6.77 -6.18 2.55
N ILE A 260 6.84 -4.87 2.74
CA ILE A 260 6.36 -4.24 3.97
C ILE A 260 4.85 -4.33 4.08
N ILE A 261 4.11 -4.10 2.98
CA ILE A 261 2.65 -4.26 3.00
C ILE A 261 2.26 -5.67 3.42
N LEU A 262 2.84 -6.68 2.80
CA LEU A 262 2.47 -8.07 3.02
C LEU A 262 3.03 -8.60 4.33
N ASN A 263 4.34 -8.50 4.54
CA ASN A 263 5.02 -9.12 5.66
C ASN A 263 4.92 -8.34 6.97
N THR A 264 4.67 -7.02 6.92
CA THR A 264 4.55 -6.19 8.11
C THR A 264 3.13 -5.70 8.34
N ILE A 265 2.52 -5.01 7.38
CA ILE A 265 1.25 -4.28 7.59
C ILE A 265 0.04 -5.23 7.61
N PHE A 266 0.02 -6.20 6.69
CA PHE A 266 -1.13 -7.06 6.45
C PHE A 266 -1.58 -7.85 7.70
N PRO A 267 -0.69 -8.49 8.49
CA PRO A 267 -1.10 -9.18 9.70
C PRO A 267 -1.77 -8.25 10.72
N TYR A 268 -1.25 -7.02 10.89
CA TYR A 268 -1.84 -6.05 11.81
C TYR A 268 -3.21 -5.57 11.33
N LEU A 269 -3.40 -5.38 10.02
CA LEU A 269 -4.71 -5.01 9.46
C LEU A 269 -5.74 -6.13 9.64
N VAL A 270 -5.35 -7.38 9.36
CA VAL A 270 -6.23 -8.54 9.55
C VAL A 270 -6.59 -8.68 11.02
N LEU A 271 -5.60 -8.69 11.92
CA LEU A 271 -5.82 -8.78 13.36
C LEU A 271 -6.68 -7.63 13.88
N GLY A 272 -6.41 -6.40 13.45
CA GLY A 272 -7.15 -5.21 13.85
C GLY A 272 -8.61 -5.26 13.40
N SER A 273 -8.87 -5.71 12.18
CA SER A 273 -10.24 -5.87 11.66
C SER A 273 -11.02 -6.99 12.36
N LEU A 274 -10.38 -8.12 12.67
CA LEU A 274 -10.97 -9.24 13.41
C LEU A 274 -11.28 -8.84 14.85
N PHE A 275 -10.34 -8.16 15.52
CA PHE A 275 -10.53 -7.69 16.89
C PHE A 275 -11.62 -6.62 16.96
N GLY A 276 -11.65 -5.68 15.99
CA GLY A 276 -12.68 -4.66 15.91
C GLY A 276 -14.09 -5.23 15.71
N SER A 277 -14.19 -6.31 14.94
CA SER A 277 -15.46 -7.04 14.73
C SER A 277 -15.83 -7.93 15.92
N SER A 278 -14.88 -8.26 16.79
CA SER A 278 -15.09 -9.11 17.96
C SER A 278 -15.75 -8.36 19.15
N ALA A 279 -16.18 -9.10 20.16
CA ALA A 279 -16.63 -8.53 21.44
C ALA A 279 -15.53 -7.75 22.19
N GLY A 280 -14.25 -7.94 21.82
CA GLY A 280 -13.11 -7.22 22.38
C GLY A 280 -13.19 -5.71 22.13
N GLY A 281 -13.49 -5.28 20.90
CA GLY A 281 -13.66 -3.86 20.57
C GLY A 281 -14.74 -3.17 21.40
N ARG A 282 -15.89 -3.84 21.59
CA ARG A 282 -16.98 -3.33 22.44
C ARG A 282 -16.61 -3.28 23.92
N SER A 283 -15.75 -4.19 24.37
CA SER A 283 -15.28 -4.23 25.76
C SER A 283 -14.36 -3.04 26.08
N LEU A 284 -13.48 -2.65 25.15
CA LEU A 284 -12.61 -1.47 25.31
C LEU A 284 -13.44 -0.18 25.51
N ILE A 285 -14.50 -0.01 24.74
CA ILE A 285 -15.41 1.15 24.88
C ILE A 285 -16.06 1.17 26.26
N LYS A 286 -16.50 0.02 26.77
CA LYS A 286 -17.08 -0.09 28.12
C LYS A 286 -16.07 0.23 29.23
N VAL A 287 -14.81 -0.19 29.07
CA VAL A 287 -13.72 0.14 30.02
C VAL A 287 -13.44 1.64 30.02
N ALA A 288 -13.26 2.24 28.84
CA ALA A 288 -13.05 3.67 28.69
C ALA A 288 -14.18 4.49 29.34
N PHE A 289 -15.43 4.06 29.15
CA PHE A 289 -16.59 4.69 29.79
C PHE A 289 -16.54 4.55 31.32
N ARG A 290 -16.20 3.37 31.84
CA ARG A 290 -16.12 3.14 33.29
C ARG A 290 -15.04 4.01 33.95
N TRP A 291 -13.93 4.29 33.26
CA TRP A 291 -12.88 5.18 33.76
C TRP A 291 -13.25 6.67 33.70
N THR A 292 -14.04 7.09 32.72
CA THR A 292 -14.32 8.51 32.45
C THR A 292 -15.68 9.00 32.97
N ARG A 293 -16.56 8.09 33.45
CA ARG A 293 -17.94 8.42 33.89
C ARG A 293 -18.06 9.49 34.98
N GLY A 294 -17.01 9.71 35.77
CA GLY A 294 -17.02 10.69 36.87
C GLY A 294 -16.60 12.11 36.45
N LEU A 295 -16.16 12.31 35.21
CA LEU A 295 -15.64 13.59 34.72
C LEU A 295 -16.76 14.50 34.20
N ARG A 296 -16.55 15.82 34.24
CA ARG A 296 -17.53 16.84 33.81
C ARG A 296 -17.99 16.64 32.35
N GLY A 297 -17.05 16.39 31.43
CA GLY A 297 -17.38 16.06 30.03
C GLY A 297 -17.68 14.58 29.77
N GLY A 298 -17.97 13.78 30.81
CA GLY A 298 -18.20 12.32 30.82
C GLY A 298 -18.17 11.57 29.47
N PRO A 299 -19.27 11.51 28.70
CA PRO A 299 -19.34 10.72 27.46
C PRO A 299 -18.37 11.16 26.36
N ALA A 300 -17.99 12.43 26.34
CA ALA A 300 -17.08 12.95 25.33
C ALA A 300 -15.62 12.59 25.66
N HIS A 301 -15.25 12.57 26.94
CA HIS A 301 -13.98 11.99 27.39
C HIS A 301 -13.95 10.47 27.14
N ALA A 302 -15.07 9.77 27.37
CA ALA A 302 -15.19 8.35 27.03
C ALA A 302 -14.97 8.10 25.54
N ALA A 303 -15.50 8.96 24.67
CA ALA A 303 -15.31 8.88 23.22
C ALA A 303 -13.82 9.02 22.84
N ILE A 304 -13.12 9.99 23.42
CA ILE A 304 -11.69 10.21 23.17
C ILE A 304 -10.85 9.02 23.63
N VAL A 305 -11.04 8.56 24.87
CA VAL A 305 -10.27 7.44 25.43
C VAL A 305 -10.58 6.14 24.70
N SER A 306 -11.85 5.87 24.37
CA SER A 306 -12.21 4.67 23.61
C SER A 306 -11.65 4.68 22.20
N SER A 307 -11.65 5.83 21.52
CA SER A 307 -11.04 6.02 20.20
C SER A 307 -9.52 5.90 20.25
N ALA A 308 -8.88 6.35 21.34
CA ALA A 308 -7.46 6.15 21.57
C ALA A 308 -7.14 4.66 21.68
N MET A 309 -7.85 3.95 22.57
CA MET A 309 -7.67 2.51 22.76
C MET A 309 -7.95 1.72 21.47
N PHE A 310 -9.03 2.02 20.77
CA PHE A 310 -9.35 1.37 19.51
C PHE A 310 -8.41 1.78 18.36
N GLY A 311 -7.87 3.00 18.42
CA GLY A 311 -6.84 3.51 17.51
C GLY A 311 -5.57 2.68 17.54
N THR A 312 -5.16 2.19 18.73
CA THR A 312 -4.00 1.29 18.89
C THR A 312 -4.12 0.02 18.02
N ILE A 313 -5.34 -0.41 17.72
CA ILE A 313 -5.66 -1.67 17.04
C ILE A 313 -6.05 -1.45 15.58
N SER A 314 -6.87 -0.43 15.32
CA SER A 314 -7.44 -0.19 13.99
C SER A 314 -6.48 0.51 13.04
N GLY A 315 -5.56 1.33 13.56
CA GLY A 315 -4.56 2.06 12.77
C GLY A 315 -5.12 3.09 11.77
N GLY A 316 -6.43 3.24 11.68
CA GLY A 316 -7.07 4.02 10.62
C GLY A 316 -8.33 4.75 11.09
N PRO A 317 -8.51 6.03 10.69
CA PRO A 317 -9.62 6.85 11.16
C PRO A 317 -10.98 6.32 10.74
N ILE A 318 -11.10 5.80 9.51
CA ILE A 318 -12.37 5.29 8.98
C ILE A 318 -12.87 4.10 9.80
N VAL A 319 -11.98 3.15 10.09
CA VAL A 319 -12.32 1.94 10.88
C VAL A 319 -12.65 2.32 12.31
N ASN A 320 -11.95 3.32 12.87
CA ASN A 320 -12.21 3.83 14.21
C ASN A 320 -13.63 4.43 14.29
N VAL A 321 -13.98 5.40 13.44
CA VAL A 321 -15.33 6.01 13.42
C VAL A 321 -16.43 4.98 13.22
N LEU A 322 -16.23 4.00 12.32
CA LEU A 322 -17.22 2.95 12.07
C LEU A 322 -17.44 2.03 13.28
N SER A 323 -16.47 1.93 14.18
CA SER A 323 -16.50 1.02 15.33
C SER A 323 -16.88 1.74 16.63
N THR A 324 -16.23 2.86 16.94
CA THR A 324 -16.48 3.66 18.14
C THR A 324 -17.64 4.63 17.93
N GLY A 325 -17.67 5.32 16.79
CA GLY A 325 -18.64 6.38 16.46
C GLY A 325 -20.11 5.95 16.54
N VAL A 326 -20.40 4.70 16.16
CA VAL A 326 -21.76 4.12 16.25
C VAL A 326 -22.29 4.03 17.69
N LEU A 327 -21.40 4.01 18.68
CA LEU A 327 -21.74 4.00 20.11
C LEU A 327 -21.51 5.37 20.74
N THR A 328 -20.38 6.02 20.47
CA THR A 328 -19.96 7.27 21.13
C THR A 328 -20.83 8.46 20.71
N ILE A 329 -21.18 8.60 19.43
CA ILE A 329 -22.01 9.72 18.95
C ILE A 329 -23.41 9.70 19.59
N PRO A 330 -24.19 8.60 19.52
CA PRO A 330 -25.50 8.56 20.18
C PRO A 330 -25.42 8.77 21.69
N MET A 331 -24.34 8.31 22.34
CA MET A 331 -24.13 8.53 23.78
C MET A 331 -23.91 10.01 24.12
N MET A 332 -23.09 10.73 23.35
CA MET A 332 -22.91 12.17 23.53
C MET A 332 -24.22 12.92 23.30
N LEU A 333 -24.98 12.58 22.25
CA LEU A 333 -26.29 13.19 21.97
C LEU A 333 -27.28 13.00 23.12
N LYS A 334 -27.37 11.78 23.69
CA LYS A 334 -28.25 11.49 24.84
C LYS A 334 -27.89 12.29 26.09
N ARG A 335 -26.65 12.77 26.21
CA ARG A 335 -26.19 13.60 27.34
C ARG A 335 -26.38 15.10 27.10
N GLY A 336 -26.86 15.50 25.93
CA GLY A 336 -27.16 16.90 25.60
C GLY A 336 -26.08 17.61 24.78
N PHE A 337 -25.05 16.91 24.28
CA PHE A 337 -24.10 17.51 23.34
C PHE A 337 -24.77 17.78 21.98
N SER A 338 -24.31 18.83 21.28
CA SER A 338 -24.82 19.16 19.95
C SER A 338 -24.33 18.14 18.90
N LYS A 339 -25.13 17.93 17.84
CA LYS A 339 -24.77 17.01 16.74
C LYS A 339 -23.43 17.35 16.10
N VAL A 340 -23.16 18.64 15.92
CA VAL A 340 -21.91 19.14 15.33
C VAL A 340 -20.73 18.85 16.25
N PHE A 341 -20.88 19.10 17.56
CA PHE A 341 -19.82 18.83 18.53
C PHE A 341 -19.53 17.33 18.63
N SER A 342 -20.57 16.49 18.76
CA SER A 342 -20.39 15.04 18.84
C SER A 342 -19.70 14.45 17.60
N GLY A 343 -20.07 14.93 16.40
CA GLY A 343 -19.40 14.52 15.16
C GLY A 343 -17.96 15.01 15.09
N GLY A 344 -17.70 16.26 15.49
CA GLY A 344 -16.36 16.85 15.49
C GLY A 344 -15.40 16.16 16.45
N VAL A 345 -15.84 15.88 17.69
CA VAL A 345 -15.02 15.18 18.69
C VAL A 345 -14.70 13.76 18.23
N GLU A 346 -15.69 13.02 17.71
CA GLU A 346 -15.45 11.66 17.22
C GLU A 346 -14.51 11.64 16.00
N ALA A 347 -14.68 12.57 15.06
CA ALA A 347 -13.82 12.68 13.90
C ALA A 347 -12.36 13.03 14.29
N ALA A 348 -12.18 13.96 15.23
CA ALA A 348 -10.86 14.30 15.76
C ALA A 348 -10.23 13.12 16.50
N ALA A 349 -10.95 12.52 17.45
CA ALA A 349 -10.45 11.38 18.23
C ALA A 349 -10.08 10.18 17.34
N SER A 350 -10.89 9.92 16.31
CA SER A 350 -10.63 8.86 15.33
C SER A 350 -9.43 9.17 14.43
N SER A 351 -9.23 10.44 14.06
CA SER A 351 -8.05 10.88 13.29
C SER A 351 -6.75 10.60 14.03
N GLY A 352 -6.74 10.73 15.36
CA GLY A 352 -5.61 10.32 16.20
C GLY A 352 -5.24 8.83 16.10
N GLY A 353 -6.15 7.97 15.61
CA GLY A 353 -5.88 6.54 15.40
C GLY A 353 -4.73 6.26 14.42
N SER A 354 -4.46 7.16 13.47
CA SER A 354 -3.35 7.00 12.52
C SER A 354 -1.96 7.24 13.13
N ILE A 355 -1.89 7.88 14.29
CA ILE A 355 -0.63 8.13 15.00
C ILE A 355 -0.50 7.28 16.28
N MET A 356 -1.57 6.61 16.70
CA MET A 356 -1.62 5.83 17.92
C MET A 356 -0.94 4.45 17.74
N PRO A 357 0.14 4.15 18.47
CA PRO A 357 0.79 2.83 18.44
C PRO A 357 -0.09 1.73 19.09
N PRO A 358 0.13 0.42 18.78
CA PRO A 358 1.21 -0.12 17.95
C PRO A 358 0.87 -0.32 16.47
N VAL A 359 -0.40 -0.25 16.03
CA VAL A 359 -0.72 -0.47 14.60
C VAL A 359 -0.49 0.79 13.77
N MET A 360 -0.92 1.96 14.26
CA MET A 360 -0.77 3.25 13.56
C MET A 360 -1.29 3.23 12.10
N GLY A 361 -1.19 4.37 11.41
CA GLY A 361 -1.49 4.46 9.99
C GLY A 361 -0.38 3.87 9.13
N VAL A 362 -0.74 3.52 7.89
CA VAL A 362 0.17 3.01 6.84
C VAL A 362 1.43 3.88 6.71
N ALA A 363 1.31 5.19 6.92
CA ALA A 363 2.42 6.14 6.88
C ALA A 363 3.57 5.79 7.84
N ALA A 364 3.30 5.26 9.05
CA ALA A 364 4.34 4.91 10.01
C ALA A 364 5.22 3.75 9.51
N PHE A 365 4.60 2.77 8.85
CA PHE A 365 5.30 1.66 8.21
C PHE A 365 6.14 2.12 7.02
N VAL A 366 5.64 3.08 6.25
CA VAL A 366 6.41 3.70 5.16
C VAL A 366 7.62 4.47 5.70
N VAL A 367 7.49 5.17 6.83
CA VAL A 367 8.64 5.83 7.47
C VAL A 367 9.67 4.81 7.93
N ALA A 368 9.24 3.70 8.57
CA ALA A 368 10.14 2.61 8.95
C ALA A 368 10.85 2.01 7.72
N ALA A 369 10.12 1.86 6.62
CA ALA A 369 10.66 1.44 5.34
C ALA A 369 11.77 2.37 4.86
N LEU A 370 11.47 3.64 4.70
CA LEU A 370 12.39 4.59 4.07
C LEU A 370 13.63 4.87 4.93
N THR A 371 13.47 4.83 6.25
CA THR A 371 14.57 5.10 7.19
C THR A 371 15.37 3.86 7.57
N THR A 372 14.99 2.66 7.09
CA THR A 372 15.64 1.39 7.43
C THR A 372 15.71 1.08 8.94
N VAL A 373 14.86 1.72 9.74
CA VAL A 373 14.81 1.48 11.19
C VAL A 373 13.76 0.43 11.53
N PRO A 374 13.97 -0.37 12.60
CA PRO A 374 12.96 -1.29 13.09
C PRO A 374 11.64 -0.56 13.42
N TYR A 375 10.51 -1.18 13.09
CA TYR A 375 9.19 -0.61 13.37
C TYR A 375 8.96 -0.34 14.87
N SER A 376 9.58 -1.14 15.75
CA SER A 376 9.55 -0.93 17.21
C SER A 376 10.13 0.42 17.62
N SER A 377 11.20 0.88 16.96
CA SER A 377 11.79 2.20 17.21
C SER A 377 10.82 3.32 16.80
N VAL A 378 10.10 3.15 15.70
CA VAL A 378 9.07 4.10 15.24
C VAL A 378 7.90 4.14 16.23
N ILE A 379 7.46 2.98 16.73
CA ILE A 379 6.42 2.90 17.77
C ILE A 379 6.83 3.71 19.00
N VAL A 380 8.03 3.48 19.54
CA VAL A 380 8.50 4.18 20.75
C VAL A 380 8.56 5.69 20.52
N ALA A 381 9.07 6.12 19.36
CA ALA A 381 9.11 7.54 19.01
C ALA A 381 7.71 8.16 18.88
N ALA A 382 6.73 7.40 18.40
CA ALA A 382 5.36 7.86 18.19
C ALA A 382 4.50 7.96 19.46
N VAL A 383 4.90 7.29 20.56
CA VAL A 383 4.15 7.36 21.84
C VAL A 383 4.00 8.79 22.32
N ILE A 384 5.07 9.60 22.29
CA ILE A 384 5.07 10.98 22.77
C ILE A 384 4.06 11.85 21.99
N PRO A 385 4.11 11.96 20.64
CA PRO A 385 3.15 12.76 19.90
C PRO A 385 1.73 12.21 19.98
N ALA A 386 1.55 10.88 20.06
CA ALA A 386 0.23 10.29 20.26
C ALA A 386 -0.39 10.70 21.61
N LEU A 387 0.36 10.57 22.70
CA LEU A 387 -0.10 11.01 24.02
C LEU A 387 -0.40 12.50 24.05
N ALA A 388 0.48 13.33 23.46
CA ALA A 388 0.25 14.77 23.38
C ALA A 388 -1.03 15.11 22.61
N TYR A 389 -1.27 14.46 21.47
CA TYR A 389 -2.48 14.66 20.65
C TYR A 389 -3.75 14.35 21.44
N PHE A 390 -3.83 13.14 22.03
CA PHE A 390 -5.01 12.73 22.79
C PHE A 390 -5.17 13.52 24.09
N PHE A 391 -4.07 13.95 24.72
CA PHE A 391 -4.11 14.80 25.89
C PHE A 391 -4.66 16.20 25.56
N CYS A 392 -4.17 16.83 24.49
CA CYS A 392 -4.72 18.10 24.01
C CYS A 392 -6.21 17.98 23.67
N LEU A 393 -6.60 16.90 22.99
CA LEU A 393 -8.00 16.66 22.67
C LEU A 393 -8.85 16.44 23.93
N PHE A 394 -8.34 15.69 24.90
CA PHE A 394 -8.99 15.47 26.20
C PHE A 394 -9.21 16.78 26.95
N LEU A 395 -8.22 17.67 26.99
CA LEU A 395 -8.35 18.99 27.62
C LEU A 395 -9.34 19.90 26.89
N SER A 396 -9.43 19.80 25.56
CA SER A 396 -10.34 20.64 24.76
C SER A 396 -11.83 20.36 24.98
N VAL A 397 -12.17 19.21 25.59
CA VAL A 397 -13.54 18.71 25.76
C VAL A 397 -14.00 18.76 27.23
N SER A 398 -13.48 19.73 27.98
CA SER A 398 -13.69 19.87 29.44
C SER A 398 -14.96 20.60 29.86
#